data_AF-A0A0B2WRP6-F1
#
_entry.id   AF-A0A0B2WRP6-F1
#
_cell.length_a   1.000
_cell.length_b   1.000
_cell.length_c   1.000
_cell.angle_alpha   90.00
_cell.angle_beta   90.00
_cell.angle_gamma   90.00
#
_symmetry.space_group_name_H-M   'P 1'
#
loop_
_entity.id
_entity.type
_entity.pdbx_description
1 polymer ?
#
loop_
_entity_poly.entity_id
_entity_poly.type
_entity_poly.pdbx_seq_one_letter_code
_entity_poly.pdbx_strand_id
1 'polypeptide(L)'
;MSVVKGSQLQSPSSTPHNAQMQPSDTSLARPEAVPAPDRFIGFREKISQPVLAAFCAGGIAGAVSRTVVSPLERLKILLQVQSAGRDAYKLSVGQALGKMWKEEGWRGFMRGNGTNCIRIVPYSAVQFSSYNFYKRNIFESYPGQELAPFTRLICGGIAGITSVFFTYPLDIVRTRLSIQTASFAELGSKPAHMPGMWATMVQMYRTEGGIAALYRGIVPTVTGVAPYVGLNFMVYESVRKYLTYDGEQNPSASRKLLAGAISGAVAQTFTYPFDVLRRRFQINTMSGMGYQYKGVLDAIRVIVGQEGLRGLYKGIVPNLLKVAPSMASSWLSFEMTRDFLTGLKPEVSPAAL
;
A
#
# COMPACT_ATOMS: atom_id res chain seq x y z
N MET A 1 48.04 24.24 75.66
CA MET A 1 48.68 23.99 76.96
C MET A 1 49.49 22.71 76.85
N SER A 2 50.80 22.84 77.06
CA SER A 2 51.87 21.85 77.38
C SER A 2 51.74 20.41 76.86
N VAL A 3 52.60 19.94 75.94
CA VAL A 3 54.04 19.59 76.10
C VAL A 3 54.25 18.47 77.11
N VAL A 4 54.83 17.33 76.66
CA VAL A 4 55.88 16.46 77.27
C VAL A 4 56.16 15.36 76.20
N LYS A 5 57.19 15.40 75.31
CA LYS A 5 58.64 15.10 75.47
C LYS A 5 58.92 14.00 76.50
N GLY A 6 59.23 12.73 76.19
CA GLY A 6 60.22 12.24 75.23
C GLY A 6 61.54 11.94 75.93
N SER A 7 61.98 10.68 75.96
CA SER A 7 63.36 10.24 76.26
C SER A 7 63.49 8.74 75.92
N GLN A 8 64.11 8.33 74.81
CA GLN A 8 65.55 8.32 74.41
C GLN A 8 66.38 7.20 75.04
N LEU A 9 67.02 6.38 74.16
CA LEU A 9 68.33 5.69 74.26
C LEU A 9 68.44 4.67 73.08
N GLN A 10 69.00 5.03 71.91
CA GLN A 10 70.41 4.96 71.44
C GLN A 10 70.93 3.57 70.95
N SER A 11 70.82 3.34 69.62
CA SER A 11 71.79 2.91 68.54
C SER A 11 73.12 2.17 68.86
N PRO A 12 73.87 1.51 67.89
CA PRO A 12 73.77 1.48 66.41
C PRO A 12 74.12 0.13 65.68
N SER A 13 74.19 0.17 64.32
CA SER A 13 74.89 -0.72 63.33
C SER A 13 74.18 -2.02 62.88
N SER A 14 74.15 -2.49 61.62
CA SER A 14 74.60 -2.03 60.29
C SER A 14 74.00 -2.98 59.21
N THR A 15 73.33 -2.42 58.18
CA THR A 15 73.17 -2.82 56.73
C THR A 15 73.22 -4.29 56.24
N PRO A 16 72.71 -4.64 55.02
CA PRO A 16 71.39 -4.38 54.40
C PRO A 16 70.84 -5.60 53.60
N HIS A 17 69.53 -5.82 53.51
CA HIS A 17 68.95 -6.43 52.30
C HIS A 17 67.49 -6.02 52.08
N ASN A 18 67.24 -5.59 50.84
CA ASN A 18 66.02 -5.01 50.29
C ASN A 18 64.76 -5.86 50.52
N ALA A 19 63.71 -5.23 51.06
CA ALA A 19 62.33 -5.58 50.76
C ALA A 19 61.54 -4.28 50.57
N GLN A 20 61.35 -3.88 49.32
CA GLN A 20 60.53 -2.74 48.95
C GLN A 20 59.06 -3.03 49.27
N MET A 21 58.42 -2.11 49.99
CA MET A 21 56.98 -2.04 50.22
C MET A 21 56.24 -1.83 48.88
N GLN A 22 55.25 -2.67 48.59
CA GLN A 22 54.18 -2.36 47.64
C GLN A 22 52.94 -1.90 48.43
N PRO A 23 52.23 -0.85 47.97
CA PRO A 23 51.07 -0.32 48.66
C PRO A 23 49.84 -1.23 48.45
N SER A 24 48.99 -1.28 49.47
CA SER A 24 47.71 -1.95 49.51
C SER A 24 46.75 -1.46 48.40
N ASP A 25 46.49 -2.31 47.41
CA ASP A 25 45.44 -2.10 46.41
C ASP A 25 44.06 -2.21 47.07
N THR A 26 43.50 -1.05 47.41
CA THR A 26 42.06 -0.90 47.57
C THR A 26 41.48 -0.96 46.16
N SER A 27 41.05 -2.15 45.73
CA SER A 27 40.37 -2.33 44.44
C SER A 27 39.05 -1.56 44.46
N LEU A 28 39.07 -0.34 43.93
CA LEU A 28 37.88 0.36 43.46
C LEU A 28 37.25 -0.55 42.40
N ALA A 29 36.14 -1.21 42.73
CA ALA A 29 35.33 -1.90 41.75
C ALA A 29 35.01 -0.92 40.63
N ARG A 30 35.53 -1.20 39.42
CA ARG A 30 35.14 -0.47 38.21
C ARG A 30 33.61 -0.51 38.14
N PRO A 31 32.91 0.60 37.86
CA PRO A 31 31.53 0.50 37.44
C PRO A 31 31.51 -0.44 36.24
N GLU A 32 30.76 -1.54 36.34
CA GLU A 32 30.52 -2.43 35.22
C GLU A 32 30.07 -1.56 34.04
N ALA A 33 30.83 -1.61 32.96
CA ALA A 33 30.47 -0.91 31.74
C ALA A 33 29.13 -1.48 31.29
N VAL A 34 28.06 -0.68 31.37
CA VAL A 34 26.77 -1.01 30.78
C VAL A 34 27.06 -1.44 29.32
N PRO A 35 26.78 -2.70 28.94
CA PRO A 35 27.04 -3.14 27.58
C PRO A 35 26.27 -2.21 26.65
N ALA A 36 26.96 -1.65 25.65
CA ALA A 36 26.34 -0.78 24.67
C ALA A 36 25.09 -1.48 24.12
N PRO A 37 23.94 -0.79 23.98
CA PRO A 37 22.71 -1.45 23.57
C PRO A 37 22.96 -2.13 22.23
N ASP A 38 22.86 -3.46 22.22
CA ASP A 38 23.02 -4.25 21.01
C ASP A 38 22.08 -3.65 19.96
N ARG A 39 22.64 -3.18 18.83
CA ARG A 39 21.86 -2.55 17.76
C ARG A 39 20.68 -3.42 17.32
N PHE A 40 20.83 -4.74 17.46
CA PHE A 40 19.78 -5.73 17.24
C PHE A 40 18.64 -5.68 18.27
N ILE A 41 18.91 -5.47 19.55
CA ILE A 41 17.90 -5.33 20.60
C ILE A 41 17.13 -4.02 20.43
N GLY A 42 17.83 -2.91 20.20
CA GLY A 42 17.17 -1.61 19.95
C GLY A 42 16.36 -1.56 18.65
N PHE A 43 16.78 -2.29 17.61
CA PHE A 43 16.01 -2.44 16.38
C PHE A 43 14.76 -3.31 16.58
N ARG A 44 14.88 -4.43 17.31
CA ARG A 44 13.75 -5.28 17.69
C ARG A 44 12.72 -4.52 18.51
N GLU A 45 13.16 -3.74 19.48
CA GLU A 45 12.27 -2.95 20.33
C GLU A 45 11.52 -1.88 19.53
N LYS A 46 12.20 -1.18 18.62
CA LYS A 46 11.57 -0.21 17.71
C LYS A 46 10.51 -0.85 16.82
N ILE A 47 10.80 -2.00 16.22
CA ILE A 47 9.89 -2.72 15.32
C ILE A 47 8.70 -3.34 16.07
N SER A 48 8.91 -3.74 17.32
CA SER A 48 7.87 -4.32 18.17
C SER A 48 6.89 -3.28 18.73
N GLN A 49 7.16 -1.97 18.53
CA GLN A 49 6.22 -0.92 18.91
C GLN A 49 4.91 -1.12 18.16
N PRO A 50 3.74 -1.12 18.84
CA PRO A 50 2.45 -1.44 18.21
C PRO A 50 2.13 -0.61 16.96
N VAL A 51 2.53 0.67 16.95
CA VAL A 51 2.33 1.57 15.82
C VAL A 51 3.22 1.19 14.63
N LEU A 52 4.50 0.91 14.86
CA LEU A 52 5.43 0.52 13.80
C LEU A 52 5.10 -0.88 13.27
N ALA A 53 4.78 -1.82 14.16
CA ALA A 53 4.31 -3.15 13.81
C ALA A 53 3.05 -3.10 12.94
N ALA A 54 2.04 -2.31 13.32
CA ALA A 54 0.82 -2.15 12.53
C ALA A 54 1.09 -1.48 11.16
N PHE A 55 2.01 -0.51 11.11
CA PHE A 55 2.39 0.14 9.86
C PHE A 55 3.09 -0.85 8.90
N CYS A 56 4.08 -1.60 9.40
CA CYS A 56 4.77 -2.63 8.63
C CYS A 56 3.82 -3.75 8.19
N ALA A 57 2.96 -4.23 9.11
CA ALA A 57 1.93 -5.22 8.81
C ALA A 57 0.96 -4.73 7.72
N GLY A 58 0.54 -3.47 7.78
CA GLY A 58 -0.30 -2.86 6.73
C GLY A 58 0.40 -2.79 5.38
N GLY A 59 1.67 -2.42 5.34
CA GLY A 59 2.48 -2.38 4.12
C GLY A 59 2.66 -3.77 3.48
N ILE A 60 3.02 -4.77 4.29
CA ILE A 60 3.21 -6.15 3.86
C ILE A 60 1.87 -6.76 3.42
N ALA A 61 0.81 -6.60 4.20
CA ALA A 61 -0.53 -7.04 3.84
C ALA A 61 -1.00 -6.47 2.51
N GLY A 62 -0.76 -5.17 2.28
CA GLY A 62 -1.02 -4.52 1.02
C GLY A 62 -0.26 -5.17 -0.14
N ALA A 63 1.05 -5.41 0.01
CA ALA A 63 1.89 -6.02 -1.03
C ALA A 63 1.51 -7.47 -1.33
N VAL A 64 1.25 -8.29 -0.30
CA VAL A 64 0.80 -9.68 -0.44
C VAL A 64 -0.55 -9.72 -1.16
N SER A 65 -1.50 -8.90 -0.73
CA SER A 65 -2.82 -8.81 -1.35
C SER A 65 -2.74 -8.48 -2.84
N ARG A 66 -1.94 -7.47 -3.23
CA ARG A 66 -1.73 -7.10 -4.65
C ARG A 66 -1.11 -8.23 -5.46
N THR A 67 -0.18 -8.97 -4.86
CA THR A 67 0.50 -10.09 -5.52
C THR A 67 -0.45 -11.25 -5.76
N VAL A 68 -1.26 -11.64 -4.76
CA VAL A 68 -2.26 -12.71 -4.89
C VAL A 68 -3.27 -12.39 -6.00
N VAL A 69 -3.73 -11.15 -6.11
CA VAL A 69 -4.73 -10.76 -7.12
C VAL A 69 -4.15 -10.26 -8.44
N SER A 70 -2.83 -10.25 -8.59
CA SER A 70 -2.17 -9.75 -9.81
C SER A 70 -2.67 -10.40 -11.11
N PRO A 71 -2.94 -11.72 -11.19
CA PRO A 71 -3.47 -12.34 -12.41
C PRO A 71 -4.83 -11.74 -12.84
N LEU A 72 -5.76 -11.61 -11.89
CA LEU A 72 -7.10 -11.07 -12.13
C LEU A 72 -7.06 -9.56 -12.44
N GLU A 73 -6.21 -8.83 -11.73
CA GLU A 73 -6.02 -7.40 -11.94
C GLU A 73 -5.42 -7.10 -13.31
N ARG A 74 -4.43 -7.89 -13.74
CA ARG A 74 -3.85 -7.77 -15.07
C ARG A 74 -4.88 -8.12 -16.14
N LEU A 75 -5.62 -9.22 -15.96
CA LEU A 75 -6.71 -9.58 -16.88
C LEU A 75 -7.77 -8.48 -16.99
N LYS A 76 -8.18 -7.87 -15.87
CA LYS A 76 -9.08 -6.69 -15.87
C LYS A 76 -8.53 -5.61 -16.79
N ILE A 77 -7.27 -5.20 -16.58
CA ILE A 77 -6.65 -4.11 -17.33
C ILE A 77 -6.64 -4.45 -18.83
N LEU A 78 -6.23 -5.67 -19.22
CA LEU A 78 -6.19 -6.10 -20.62
C LEU A 78 -7.58 -6.07 -21.26
N LEU A 79 -8.60 -6.60 -20.59
CA LEU A 79 -9.98 -6.56 -21.10
C LEU A 79 -10.50 -5.12 -21.23
N GLN A 80 -10.18 -4.22 -20.30
CA GLN A 80 -10.64 -2.83 -20.31
C GLN A 80 -10.11 -2.03 -21.51
N VAL A 81 -8.94 -2.38 -22.01
CA VAL A 81 -8.26 -1.66 -23.10
C VAL A 81 -8.42 -2.28 -24.47
N GLN A 82 -8.95 -3.51 -24.56
CA GLN A 82 -9.16 -4.19 -25.83
C GLN A 82 -10.23 -3.52 -26.69
N SER A 83 -9.94 -3.38 -27.99
CA SER A 83 -10.85 -2.82 -28.98
C SER A 83 -11.83 -3.79 -29.60
N ALA A 84 -12.93 -3.24 -30.12
CA ALA A 84 -13.83 -3.95 -31.02
C ALA A 84 -13.02 -4.58 -32.17
N GLY A 85 -13.21 -5.89 -32.39
CA GLY A 85 -12.52 -6.63 -33.46
C GLY A 85 -11.37 -7.55 -33.03
N ARG A 86 -10.92 -7.54 -31.77
CA ARG A 86 -10.01 -8.58 -31.25
C ARG A 86 -10.81 -9.71 -30.59
N ASP A 87 -10.64 -10.95 -31.05
CA ASP A 87 -11.38 -12.15 -30.62
C ASP A 87 -11.31 -12.49 -29.12
N ALA A 88 -10.39 -11.85 -28.38
CA ALA A 88 -10.24 -12.02 -26.94
C ALA A 88 -11.48 -11.62 -26.12
N TYR A 89 -12.42 -10.85 -26.69
CA TYR A 89 -13.64 -10.43 -25.99
C TYR A 89 -14.61 -11.58 -25.65
N LYS A 90 -14.43 -12.75 -26.27
CA LYS A 90 -15.32 -13.91 -26.09
C LYS A 90 -14.84 -14.92 -25.05
N LEU A 91 -13.60 -14.78 -24.54
CA LEU A 91 -13.02 -15.76 -23.64
C LEU A 91 -13.60 -15.63 -22.23
N SER A 92 -13.92 -16.76 -21.61
CA SER A 92 -14.21 -16.78 -20.17
C SER A 92 -12.98 -16.38 -19.37
N VAL A 93 -13.16 -15.93 -18.12
CA VAL A 93 -12.04 -15.54 -17.24
C VAL A 93 -11.00 -16.66 -17.13
N GLY A 94 -11.43 -17.91 -16.97
CA GLY A 94 -10.53 -19.06 -16.88
C GLY A 94 -9.76 -19.32 -18.18
N GLN A 95 -10.43 -19.23 -19.34
CA GLN A 95 -9.77 -19.38 -20.64
C GLN A 95 -8.76 -18.25 -20.90
N ALA A 96 -9.10 -17.02 -20.53
CA ALA A 96 -8.21 -15.87 -20.67
C ALA A 96 -6.97 -15.99 -19.77
N LEU A 97 -7.14 -16.42 -18.51
CA LEU A 97 -6.01 -16.72 -17.62
C LEU A 97 -5.16 -17.87 -18.15
N GLY A 98 -5.78 -18.94 -18.67
CA GLY A 98 -5.07 -20.06 -19.29
C GLY A 98 -4.26 -19.65 -20.51
N LYS A 99 -4.81 -18.77 -21.37
CA LYS A 99 -4.09 -18.19 -22.50
C LYS A 99 -2.88 -17.37 -22.04
N MET A 100 -3.07 -16.46 -21.08
CA MET A 100 -1.99 -15.66 -20.50
C MET A 100 -0.87 -16.54 -19.90
N TRP A 101 -1.24 -17.63 -19.23
CA TRP A 101 -0.27 -18.58 -18.69
C TRP A 101 0.53 -19.27 -19.79
N LYS A 102 -0.12 -19.73 -20.86
CA LYS A 102 0.55 -20.39 -22.00
C LYS A 102 1.48 -19.45 -22.76
N GLU A 103 1.07 -18.19 -22.95
CA GLU A 103 1.84 -17.22 -23.75
C GLU A 103 2.97 -16.55 -22.96
N GLU A 104 2.76 -16.26 -21.68
CA GLU A 104 3.67 -15.43 -20.88
C GLU A 104 4.15 -16.05 -19.56
N GLY A 105 3.53 -17.15 -19.12
CA GLY A 105 3.83 -17.83 -17.88
C GLY A 105 3.59 -17.00 -16.61
N TRP A 106 4.17 -17.45 -15.50
CA TRP A 106 4.05 -16.81 -14.18
C TRP A 106 4.50 -15.34 -14.19
N ARG A 107 5.62 -15.06 -14.86
CA ARG A 107 6.15 -13.69 -14.97
C ARG A 107 5.14 -12.78 -15.64
N GLY A 108 4.38 -13.28 -16.61
CA GLY A 108 3.24 -12.61 -17.21
C GLY A 108 2.23 -12.14 -16.16
N PHE A 109 1.73 -13.02 -15.30
CA PHE A 109 0.75 -12.64 -14.28
C PHE A 109 1.22 -11.54 -13.33
N MET A 110 2.52 -11.43 -13.10
CA MET A 110 3.12 -10.45 -12.19
C MET A 110 3.53 -9.13 -12.86
N ARG A 111 3.27 -8.94 -14.16
CA ARG A 111 3.67 -7.72 -14.88
C ARG A 111 2.90 -6.48 -14.39
N GLY A 112 3.67 -5.48 -13.96
CA GLY A 112 3.15 -4.26 -13.33
C GLY A 112 2.81 -4.40 -11.85
N ASN A 113 2.92 -5.61 -11.25
CA ASN A 113 2.68 -5.80 -9.82
C ASN A 113 3.70 -5.07 -8.96
N GLY A 114 4.99 -5.07 -9.34
CA GLY A 114 6.03 -4.33 -8.63
C GLY A 114 5.70 -2.84 -8.48
N THR A 115 5.24 -2.20 -9.56
CA THR A 115 4.76 -0.81 -9.53
C THR A 115 3.54 -0.64 -8.62
N ASN A 116 2.63 -1.63 -8.60
CA ASN A 116 1.47 -1.62 -7.73
C ASN A 116 1.86 -1.65 -6.24
N CYS A 117 2.88 -2.44 -5.88
CA CYS A 117 3.41 -2.51 -4.52
C CYS A 117 4.16 -1.23 -4.14
N ILE A 118 5.05 -0.71 -5.01
CA ILE A 118 5.81 0.53 -4.76
C ILE A 118 4.86 1.70 -4.50
N ARG A 119 3.74 1.77 -5.23
CA ARG A 119 2.76 2.85 -5.09
C ARG A 119 2.08 2.90 -3.71
N ILE A 120 2.03 1.79 -2.96
CA ILE A 120 1.32 1.73 -1.67
C ILE A 120 1.84 2.79 -0.70
N VAL A 121 3.17 2.92 -0.59
CA VAL A 121 3.80 3.84 0.37
C VAL A 121 3.48 5.32 0.07
N PRO A 122 3.77 5.88 -1.12
CA PRO A 122 3.47 7.28 -1.41
C PRO A 122 1.97 7.56 -1.40
N TYR A 123 1.13 6.61 -1.83
CA TYR A 123 -0.32 6.76 -1.79
C TYR A 123 -0.83 6.93 -0.36
N SER A 124 -0.45 6.01 0.54
CA SER A 124 -0.84 6.07 1.94
C SER A 124 -0.28 7.31 2.62
N ALA A 125 0.99 7.66 2.39
CA ALA A 125 1.62 8.82 3.01
C ALA A 125 0.89 10.13 2.68
N VAL A 126 0.55 10.36 1.41
CA VAL A 126 -0.22 11.55 1.00
C VAL A 126 -1.64 11.47 1.54
N GLN A 127 -2.30 10.31 1.44
CA GLN A 127 -3.68 10.17 1.92
C GLN A 127 -3.81 10.46 3.42
N PHE A 128 -2.95 9.87 4.25
CA PHE A 128 -2.98 10.09 5.69
C PHE A 128 -2.61 11.53 6.06
N SER A 129 -1.60 12.11 5.41
CA SER A 129 -1.22 13.50 5.63
C SER A 129 -2.36 14.46 5.26
N SER A 130 -2.97 14.27 4.08
CA SER A 130 -4.11 15.06 3.62
C SER A 130 -5.34 14.87 4.51
N TYR A 131 -5.64 13.64 4.94
CA TYR A 131 -6.76 13.37 5.83
C TYR A 131 -6.59 14.10 7.18
N ASN A 132 -5.41 14.01 7.80
CA ASN A 132 -5.16 14.71 9.05
C ASN A 132 -5.19 16.23 8.88
N PHE A 133 -4.65 16.74 7.76
CA PHE A 133 -4.70 18.16 7.43
C PHE A 133 -6.14 18.66 7.25
N TYR A 134 -6.96 17.97 6.45
CA TYR A 134 -8.36 18.36 6.24
C TYR A 134 -9.21 18.15 7.48
N LYS A 135 -9.01 17.06 8.23
CA LYS A 135 -9.67 16.84 9.51
C LYS A 135 -9.42 18.04 10.42
N ARG A 136 -8.16 18.35 10.71
CA ARG A 136 -7.78 19.36 11.71
C ARG A 136 -8.11 20.80 11.32
N ASN A 137 -7.98 21.15 10.03
CA ASN A 137 -8.12 22.53 9.58
C ASN A 137 -9.49 22.88 9.00
N ILE A 138 -10.31 21.90 8.62
CA ILE A 138 -11.58 22.14 7.91
C ILE A 138 -12.77 21.54 8.66
N PHE A 139 -12.67 20.29 9.12
CA PHE A 139 -13.83 19.53 9.59
C PHE A 139 -13.94 19.39 11.11
N GLU A 140 -12.85 19.56 11.84
CA GLU A 140 -12.78 19.48 13.29
C GLU A 140 -13.04 20.85 13.91
N SER A 141 -14.09 20.98 14.73
CA SER A 141 -14.42 22.24 15.40
C SER A 141 -13.60 22.45 16.68
N TYR A 142 -13.24 21.36 17.36
CA TYR A 142 -12.36 21.37 18.53
C TYR A 142 -11.34 20.22 18.48
N PRO A 143 -10.09 20.43 18.95
CA PRO A 143 -9.06 19.40 18.89
C PRO A 143 -9.48 18.08 19.57
N GLY A 144 -9.38 16.97 18.83
CA GLY A 144 -9.74 15.63 19.31
C GLY A 144 -11.17 15.19 18.98
N GLN A 145 -11.98 16.02 18.31
CA GLN A 145 -13.35 15.67 17.95
C GLN A 145 -13.40 14.48 16.98
N GLU A 146 -14.32 13.54 17.26
CA GLU A 146 -14.71 12.53 16.29
C GLU A 146 -15.64 13.14 15.23
N LEU A 147 -15.23 13.03 13.96
CA LEU A 147 -16.07 13.47 12.84
C LEU A 147 -17.28 12.55 12.69
N ALA A 148 -18.46 13.14 12.48
CA ALA A 148 -19.68 12.42 12.11
C ALA A 148 -19.43 11.55 10.85
N PRO A 149 -20.13 10.42 10.68
CA PRO A 149 -19.86 9.46 9.60
C PRO A 149 -19.80 10.09 8.20
N PHE A 150 -20.74 10.98 7.89
CA PHE A 150 -20.81 11.66 6.60
C PHE A 150 -19.66 12.67 6.40
N THR A 151 -19.33 13.46 7.42
CA THR A 151 -18.20 14.39 7.38
C THR A 151 -16.87 13.65 7.27
N ARG A 152 -16.73 12.53 7.98
CA ARG A 152 -15.56 11.62 7.90
C ARG A 152 -15.41 11.06 6.50
N LEU A 153 -16.52 10.68 5.86
CA LEU A 153 -16.57 10.19 4.49
C LEU A 153 -16.10 11.26 3.48
N ILE A 154 -16.59 12.50 3.60
CA ILE A 154 -16.18 13.62 2.74
C ILE A 154 -14.69 13.93 2.95
N CYS A 155 -14.25 14.07 4.20
CA CYS A 155 -12.84 14.31 4.52
C CYS A 155 -11.93 13.23 3.93
N GLY A 156 -12.30 11.95 4.12
CA GLY A 156 -11.62 10.81 3.53
C GLY A 156 -11.64 10.81 2.01
N GLY A 157 -12.76 11.20 1.39
CA GLY A 157 -12.92 11.31 -0.05
C GLY A 157 -12.01 12.38 -0.67
N ILE A 158 -11.96 13.58 -0.08
CA ILE A 158 -11.07 14.66 -0.54
C ILE A 158 -9.61 14.26 -0.34
N ALA A 159 -9.26 13.68 0.82
CA ALA A 159 -7.91 13.15 1.06
C ALA A 159 -7.51 12.08 0.03
N GLY A 160 -8.44 11.21 -0.34
CA GLY A 160 -8.24 10.20 -1.38
C GLY A 160 -8.07 10.80 -2.78
N ILE A 161 -8.79 11.87 -3.13
CA ILE A 161 -8.62 12.58 -4.40
C ILE A 161 -7.24 13.25 -4.43
N THR A 162 -6.83 13.89 -3.34
CA THR A 162 -5.51 14.52 -3.22
C THR A 162 -4.40 13.48 -3.37
N SER A 163 -4.50 12.33 -2.71
CA SER A 163 -3.50 11.26 -2.87
C SER A 163 -3.47 10.69 -4.28
N VAL A 164 -4.62 10.52 -4.93
CA VAL A 164 -4.70 10.12 -6.35
C VAL A 164 -4.01 11.14 -7.23
N PHE A 165 -4.22 12.44 -7.03
CA PHE A 165 -3.59 13.49 -7.83
C PHE A 165 -2.05 13.41 -7.78
N PHE A 166 -1.46 13.37 -6.58
CA PHE A 166 -0.01 13.32 -6.43
C PHE A 166 0.61 11.99 -6.88
N THR A 167 -0.12 10.89 -6.79
CA THR A 167 0.37 9.56 -7.17
C THR A 167 -0.04 9.13 -8.59
N TYR A 168 -0.77 9.99 -9.31
CA TYR A 168 -1.32 9.66 -10.62
C TYR A 168 -0.25 9.26 -11.67
N PRO A 169 0.97 9.87 -11.70
CA PRO A 169 2.03 9.43 -12.61
C PRO A 169 2.43 7.94 -12.42
N LEU A 170 2.36 7.41 -11.20
CA LEU A 170 2.63 5.98 -10.95
C LEU A 170 1.48 5.10 -11.45
N ASP A 171 0.24 5.59 -11.38
CA ASP A 171 -0.95 4.87 -11.84
C ASP A 171 -0.98 4.67 -13.35
N ILE A 172 -0.64 5.72 -14.10
CA ILE A 172 -0.61 5.63 -15.56
C ILE A 172 0.56 4.74 -16.03
N VAL A 173 1.75 4.87 -15.43
CA VAL A 173 2.91 4.06 -15.78
C VAL A 173 2.66 2.59 -15.48
N ARG A 174 2.06 2.27 -14.33
CA ARG A 174 1.63 0.90 -13.99
C ARG A 174 0.75 0.31 -15.09
N THR A 175 -0.25 1.07 -15.52
CA THR A 175 -1.24 0.62 -16.52
C THR A 175 -0.55 0.31 -17.85
N ARG A 176 0.38 1.17 -18.27
CA ARG A 176 1.14 0.99 -19.50
C ARG A 176 2.08 -0.19 -19.44
N LEU A 177 2.81 -0.36 -18.33
CA LEU A 177 3.67 -1.53 -18.14
C LEU A 177 2.88 -2.84 -18.19
N SER A 178 1.68 -2.88 -17.61
CA SER A 178 0.83 -4.09 -17.67
C SER A 178 0.32 -4.41 -19.09
N ILE A 179 0.21 -3.41 -19.98
CA ILE A 179 -0.35 -3.53 -21.34
C ILE A 179 0.74 -3.72 -22.39
N GLN A 180 1.81 -2.91 -22.36
CA GLN A 180 2.91 -2.95 -23.32
C GLN A 180 3.42 -4.38 -23.52
N THR A 181 3.51 -5.16 -22.44
CA THR A 181 4.00 -6.52 -22.52
C THR A 181 3.01 -7.56 -23.03
N ALA A 182 1.69 -7.29 -22.97
CA ALA A 182 0.70 -8.11 -23.67
C ALA A 182 0.72 -7.82 -25.18
N SER A 183 0.87 -6.55 -25.58
CA SER A 183 1.06 -6.19 -26.99
C SER A 183 2.31 -6.84 -27.59
N PHE A 184 3.42 -6.93 -26.84
CA PHE A 184 4.63 -7.64 -27.30
C PHE A 184 4.46 -9.16 -27.40
N ALA A 185 3.56 -9.76 -26.62
CA ALA A 185 3.24 -11.19 -26.74
C ALA A 185 2.42 -11.47 -28.02
N GLU A 186 1.45 -10.60 -28.34
CA GLU A 186 0.67 -10.69 -29.58
C GLU A 186 1.52 -10.42 -30.84
N LEU A 187 2.52 -9.54 -30.76
CA LEU A 187 3.41 -9.20 -31.88
C LEU A 187 4.54 -10.23 -32.12
N GLY A 188 4.64 -11.29 -31.31
CA GLY A 188 5.68 -12.33 -31.41
C GLY A 188 7.12 -11.86 -31.16
N SER A 189 7.34 -10.55 -31.06
CA SER A 189 8.63 -9.90 -30.90
C SER A 189 8.81 -9.51 -29.43
N LYS A 190 9.56 -10.33 -28.69
CA LYS A 190 9.98 -10.03 -27.33
C LYS A 190 11.13 -9.02 -27.39
N PRO A 191 10.96 -7.75 -26.97
CA PRO A 191 12.09 -6.84 -26.89
C PRO A 191 13.13 -7.37 -25.89
N ALA A 192 14.41 -7.21 -26.22
CA ALA A 192 15.54 -7.65 -25.38
C ALA A 192 15.56 -6.96 -24.00
N HIS A 193 14.97 -5.77 -23.89
CA HIS A 193 14.83 -5.03 -22.64
C HIS A 193 13.40 -4.51 -22.47
N MET A 194 12.74 -4.91 -21.38
CA MET A 194 11.45 -4.33 -20.99
C MET A 194 11.72 -2.99 -20.29
N PRO A 195 11.11 -1.88 -20.72
CA PRO A 195 11.34 -0.60 -20.08
C PRO A 195 10.86 -0.65 -18.62
N GLY A 196 11.70 -0.19 -17.70
CA GLY A 196 11.33 -0.03 -16.30
C GLY A 196 10.31 1.09 -16.09
N MET A 197 9.84 1.24 -14.85
CA MET A 197 8.92 2.32 -14.44
C MET A 197 9.46 3.70 -14.79
N TRP A 198 10.75 3.94 -14.50
CA TRP A 198 11.41 5.20 -14.81
C TRP A 198 11.52 5.44 -16.33
N ALA A 199 11.98 4.44 -17.08
CA ALA A 199 12.10 4.55 -18.53
C ALA A 199 10.76 4.85 -19.21
N THR A 200 9.69 4.17 -18.77
CA THR A 200 8.32 4.40 -19.27
C THR A 200 7.83 5.81 -18.93
N MET A 201 8.08 6.28 -17.71
CA MET A 201 7.70 7.64 -17.29
C MET A 201 8.44 8.71 -18.10
N VAL A 202 9.76 8.56 -18.28
CA VAL A 202 10.58 9.48 -19.08
C VAL A 202 10.17 9.47 -20.54
N GLN A 203 9.88 8.28 -21.10
CA GLN A 203 9.38 8.16 -22.47
C GLN A 203 8.06 8.93 -22.63
N MET A 204 7.08 8.67 -21.77
CA MET A 204 5.79 9.39 -21.80
C MET A 204 5.96 10.91 -21.73
N TYR A 205 6.82 11.38 -20.82
CA TYR A 205 7.09 12.80 -20.67
C TYR A 205 7.71 13.40 -21.95
N ARG A 206 8.70 12.73 -22.54
CA ARG A 206 9.42 13.25 -23.71
C ARG A 206 8.63 13.14 -25.01
N THR A 207 7.86 12.08 -25.21
CA THR A 207 7.26 11.76 -26.52
C THR A 207 5.76 12.02 -26.62
N GLU A 208 5.03 12.17 -25.50
CA GLU A 208 3.55 12.14 -25.52
C GLU A 208 2.87 13.40 -24.97
N GLY A 209 3.63 14.48 -24.77
CA GLY A 209 3.12 15.78 -24.32
C GLY A 209 3.43 16.14 -22.87
N GLY A 210 4.58 15.70 -22.33
CA GLY A 210 5.08 16.17 -21.04
C GLY A 210 4.22 15.76 -19.85
N ILE A 211 3.97 16.72 -18.95
CA ILE A 211 3.19 16.52 -17.72
C ILE A 211 1.75 16.12 -18.05
N ALA A 212 1.14 16.71 -19.07
CA ALA A 212 -0.24 16.39 -19.46
C ALA A 212 -0.41 14.90 -19.80
N ALA A 213 0.62 14.27 -20.39
CA ALA A 213 0.62 12.84 -20.68
C ALA A 213 0.53 11.99 -19.42
N LEU A 214 1.22 12.40 -18.35
CA LEU A 214 1.24 11.69 -17.07
C LEU A 214 -0.09 11.78 -16.31
N TYR A 215 -0.97 12.73 -16.66
CA TYR A 215 -2.26 12.96 -16.01
C TYR A 215 -3.48 12.53 -16.86
N ARG A 216 -3.27 11.88 -18.02
CA ARG A 216 -4.39 11.40 -18.85
C ARG A 216 -5.25 10.38 -18.09
N GLY A 217 -6.55 10.65 -18.04
CA GLY A 217 -7.54 9.83 -17.34
C GLY A 217 -7.84 10.28 -15.90
N ILE A 218 -7.24 11.37 -15.43
CA ILE A 218 -7.55 11.89 -14.08
C ILE A 218 -9.00 12.36 -13.98
N VAL A 219 -9.55 12.97 -15.04
CA VAL A 219 -10.95 13.42 -15.09
C VAL A 219 -11.94 12.28 -14.82
N PRO A 220 -11.95 11.17 -15.58
CA PRO A 220 -12.84 10.05 -15.26
C PRO A 220 -12.52 9.41 -13.90
N THR A 221 -11.26 9.45 -13.45
CA THR A 221 -10.89 8.95 -12.11
C THR A 221 -11.59 9.75 -11.01
N VAL A 222 -11.45 11.07 -11.00
CA VAL A 222 -12.04 11.95 -9.97
C VAL A 222 -13.57 11.96 -10.06
N THR A 223 -14.11 12.00 -11.29
CA THR A 223 -15.57 11.96 -11.53
C THR A 223 -16.19 10.68 -10.98
N GLY A 224 -15.49 9.54 -11.05
CA GLY A 224 -15.98 8.27 -10.51
C GLY A 224 -15.93 8.15 -8.99
N VAL A 225 -15.12 8.94 -8.29
CA VAL A 225 -14.95 8.83 -6.82
C VAL A 225 -16.20 9.24 -6.07
N ALA A 226 -16.79 10.40 -6.36
CA ALA A 226 -17.93 10.90 -5.60
C ALA A 226 -19.18 9.98 -5.73
N PRO A 227 -19.58 9.52 -6.93
CA PRO A 227 -20.66 8.53 -7.07
C PRO A 227 -20.33 7.21 -6.38
N TYR A 228 -19.08 6.75 -6.44
CA TYR A 228 -18.67 5.50 -5.80
C TYR A 228 -18.83 5.60 -4.28
N VAL A 229 -18.32 6.68 -3.69
CA VAL A 229 -18.38 6.93 -2.25
C VAL A 229 -19.84 7.05 -1.76
N GLY A 230 -20.67 7.82 -2.47
CA GLY A 230 -22.07 8.01 -2.14
C GLY A 230 -22.88 6.71 -2.22
N LEU A 231 -22.77 5.98 -3.34
CA LEU A 231 -23.47 4.72 -3.53
C LEU A 231 -22.99 3.64 -2.56
N ASN A 232 -21.67 3.55 -2.32
CA ASN A 232 -21.13 2.57 -1.39
C ASN A 232 -21.68 2.83 0.02
N PHE A 233 -21.67 4.07 0.49
CA PHE A 233 -22.21 4.41 1.80
C PHE A 233 -23.72 4.13 1.92
N MET A 234 -24.50 4.55 0.92
CA MET A 234 -25.95 4.32 0.89
C MET A 234 -26.30 2.82 0.92
N VAL A 235 -25.64 2.02 0.08
CA VAL A 235 -25.88 0.57 0.01
C VAL A 235 -25.34 -0.11 1.26
N TYR A 236 -24.19 0.31 1.79
CA TYR A 236 -23.62 -0.23 3.02
C TYR A 236 -24.58 -0.07 4.20
N GLU A 237 -25.11 1.13 4.42
CA GLU A 237 -26.06 1.39 5.50
C GLU A 237 -27.36 0.62 5.30
N SER A 238 -27.83 0.48 4.06
CA SER A 238 -29.04 -0.31 3.74
C SER A 238 -28.85 -1.80 4.02
N VAL A 239 -27.76 -2.38 3.54
CA VAL A 239 -27.43 -3.81 3.74
C VAL A 239 -27.13 -4.09 5.20
N ARG A 240 -26.41 -3.18 5.88
CA ARG A 240 -26.13 -3.30 7.32
C ARG A 240 -27.42 -3.31 8.14
N LYS A 241 -28.40 -2.45 7.83
CA LYS A 241 -29.71 -2.45 8.50
C LYS A 241 -30.43 -3.78 8.32
N TYR A 242 -30.39 -4.35 7.11
CA TYR A 242 -31.03 -5.64 6.84
C TYR A 242 -30.32 -6.83 7.50
N LEU A 243 -28.99 -6.78 7.65
CA LEU A 243 -28.19 -7.83 8.27
C LEU A 243 -28.08 -7.73 9.80
N THR A 244 -28.55 -6.63 10.39
CA THR A 244 -28.57 -6.44 11.85
C THR A 244 -29.93 -6.89 12.37
N TYR A 245 -29.96 -7.91 13.22
CA TYR A 245 -31.21 -8.39 13.85
C TYR A 245 -31.70 -7.40 14.91
N ASP A 246 -33.03 -7.35 15.10
CA ASP A 246 -33.66 -6.59 16.19
C ASP A 246 -33.13 -7.09 17.55
N GLY A 247 -32.25 -6.30 18.16
CA GLY A 247 -31.60 -6.59 19.45
C GLY A 247 -30.07 -6.52 19.46
N GLU A 248 -29.39 -6.54 18.30
CA GLU A 248 -27.92 -6.37 18.21
C GLU A 248 -27.55 -4.91 17.91
N GLN A 249 -26.88 -4.22 18.84
CA GLN A 249 -26.35 -2.87 18.58
C GLN A 249 -25.18 -2.86 17.56
N ASN A 250 -24.52 -4.01 17.35
CA ASN A 250 -23.36 -4.11 16.47
C ASN A 250 -23.33 -5.45 15.70
N PRO A 251 -23.42 -5.45 14.36
CA PRO A 251 -23.29 -6.67 13.58
C PRO A 251 -21.88 -7.26 13.71
N SER A 252 -21.79 -8.59 13.67
CA SER A 252 -20.52 -9.34 13.70
C SER A 252 -19.55 -8.90 12.59
N ALA A 253 -18.25 -9.12 12.80
CA ALA A 253 -17.22 -8.73 11.84
C ALA A 253 -17.47 -9.32 10.44
N SER A 254 -17.94 -10.57 10.35
CA SER A 254 -18.30 -11.22 9.09
C SER A 254 -19.48 -10.55 8.39
N ARG A 255 -20.51 -10.10 9.13
CA ARG A 255 -21.65 -9.36 8.56
C ARG A 255 -21.24 -7.97 8.07
N LYS A 256 -20.37 -7.27 8.80
CA LYS A 256 -19.81 -5.97 8.35
C LYS A 256 -18.98 -6.14 7.07
N LEU A 257 -18.18 -7.20 6.99
CA LEU A 257 -17.42 -7.55 5.78
C LEU A 257 -18.34 -7.89 4.61
N LEU A 258 -19.41 -8.66 4.84
CA LEU A 258 -20.41 -8.98 3.82
C LEU A 258 -21.14 -7.73 3.33
N ALA A 259 -21.57 -6.85 4.24
CA ALA A 259 -22.19 -5.58 3.89
C ALA A 259 -21.26 -4.71 3.04
N GLY A 260 -19.98 -4.62 3.43
CA GLY A 260 -18.95 -3.90 2.65
C GLY A 260 -18.66 -4.52 1.28
N ALA A 261 -18.68 -5.84 1.18
CA ALA A 261 -18.50 -6.53 -0.09
C ALA A 261 -19.67 -6.30 -1.05
N ILE A 262 -20.92 -6.38 -0.56
CA ILE A 262 -22.12 -6.12 -1.35
C ILE A 262 -22.18 -4.65 -1.76
N SER A 263 -21.98 -3.72 -0.82
CA SER A 263 -22.01 -2.28 -1.12
C SER A 263 -20.91 -1.88 -2.11
N GLY A 264 -19.72 -2.45 -1.94
CA GLY A 264 -18.60 -2.30 -2.87
C GLY A 264 -18.93 -2.82 -4.27
N ALA A 265 -19.50 -4.02 -4.38
CA ALA A 265 -19.87 -4.61 -5.66
C ALA A 265 -20.95 -3.80 -6.40
N VAL A 266 -21.99 -3.35 -5.69
CA VAL A 266 -23.06 -2.52 -6.26
C VAL A 266 -22.50 -1.17 -6.71
N ALA A 267 -21.82 -0.44 -5.81
CA ALA A 267 -21.23 0.86 -6.14
C ALA A 267 -20.27 0.76 -7.34
N GLN A 268 -19.39 -0.24 -7.33
CA GLN A 268 -18.43 -0.49 -8.40
C GLN A 268 -19.12 -0.82 -9.73
N THR A 269 -20.29 -1.47 -9.72
CA THR A 269 -21.04 -1.78 -10.94
C THR A 269 -21.58 -0.50 -11.58
N PHE A 270 -22.15 0.41 -10.79
CA PHE A 270 -22.64 1.70 -11.30
C PHE A 270 -21.51 2.63 -11.74
N THR A 271 -20.37 2.63 -11.06
CA THR A 271 -19.23 3.49 -11.41
C THR A 271 -18.24 2.84 -12.37
N TYR A 272 -18.47 1.60 -12.78
CA TYR A 272 -17.57 0.85 -13.66
C TYR A 272 -17.25 1.55 -15.00
N PRO A 273 -18.19 2.27 -15.64
CA PRO A 273 -17.89 3.01 -16.86
C PRO A 273 -16.73 4.01 -16.69
N PHE A 274 -16.63 4.68 -15.54
CA PHE A 274 -15.52 5.58 -15.24
C PHE A 274 -14.18 4.85 -15.10
N ASP A 275 -14.21 3.63 -14.56
CA ASP A 275 -13.05 2.74 -14.46
C ASP A 275 -12.53 2.35 -15.85
N VAL A 276 -13.42 2.00 -16.78
CA VAL A 276 -13.04 1.68 -18.17
C VAL A 276 -12.48 2.91 -18.88
N LEU A 277 -13.18 4.05 -18.78
CA LEU A 277 -12.74 5.31 -19.37
C LEU A 277 -11.35 5.69 -18.86
N ARG A 278 -11.12 5.64 -17.55
CA ARG A 278 -9.81 5.88 -16.94
C ARG A 278 -8.72 5.07 -17.63
N ARG A 279 -8.88 3.75 -17.77
CA ARG A 279 -7.85 2.90 -18.38
C ARG A 279 -7.62 3.23 -19.85
N ARG A 280 -8.68 3.48 -20.60
CA ARG A 280 -8.60 3.87 -22.01
C ARG A 280 -7.87 5.21 -22.20
N PHE A 281 -8.14 6.20 -21.36
CA PHE A 281 -7.42 7.47 -21.37
C PHE A 281 -5.94 7.30 -21.01
N GLN A 282 -5.61 6.43 -20.05
CA GLN A 282 -4.22 6.16 -19.64
C GLN A 282 -3.35 5.60 -20.77
N ILE A 283 -3.94 4.94 -21.77
CA ILE A 283 -3.25 4.37 -22.92
C ILE A 283 -3.55 5.05 -24.26
N ASN A 284 -4.31 6.14 -24.26
CA ASN A 284 -4.78 6.84 -25.47
C ASN A 284 -3.67 7.33 -26.40
N THR A 285 -2.42 7.38 -25.91
CA THR A 285 -1.25 7.83 -26.70
C THR A 285 -0.21 6.74 -26.90
N MET A 286 -0.54 5.49 -26.57
CA MET A 286 0.26 4.36 -26.99
C MET A 286 0.03 4.08 -28.47
N SER A 287 1.12 4.16 -29.25
CA SER A 287 1.12 3.81 -30.67
C SER A 287 0.62 2.37 -30.87
N GLY A 288 -0.19 2.14 -31.92
CA GLY A 288 -0.73 0.83 -32.27
C GLY A 288 -1.97 0.37 -31.50
N MET A 289 -2.51 1.16 -30.57
CA MET A 289 -3.74 0.82 -29.82
C MET A 289 -5.03 1.43 -30.43
N GLY A 290 -4.92 2.29 -31.44
CA GLY A 290 -6.06 2.72 -32.29
C GLY A 290 -7.05 3.70 -31.69
N TYR A 291 -6.78 4.26 -30.50
CA TYR A 291 -7.68 5.20 -29.84
C TYR A 291 -7.08 6.58 -29.73
N GLN A 292 -7.83 7.60 -30.15
CA GLN A 292 -7.57 8.99 -29.81
C GLN A 292 -8.87 9.65 -29.39
N TYR A 293 -9.18 9.55 -28.10
CA TYR A 293 -10.32 10.27 -27.51
C TYR A 293 -9.97 11.73 -27.30
N LYS A 294 -10.87 12.63 -27.73
CA LYS A 294 -10.74 14.08 -27.48
C LYS A 294 -11.24 14.49 -26.09
N GLY A 295 -12.16 13.71 -25.52
CA GLY A 295 -12.76 13.98 -24.21
C GLY A 295 -13.64 12.83 -23.73
N VAL A 296 -14.14 12.92 -22.50
CA VAL A 296 -14.90 11.82 -21.86
C VAL A 296 -16.18 11.48 -22.63
N LEU A 297 -16.93 12.49 -23.09
CA LEU A 297 -18.15 12.28 -23.86
C LEU A 297 -17.88 11.65 -25.23
N ASP A 298 -16.82 12.11 -25.90
CA ASP A 298 -16.35 11.53 -27.16
C ASP A 298 -15.95 10.05 -26.96
N ALA A 299 -15.23 9.75 -25.88
CA ALA A 299 -14.90 8.37 -25.54
C ALA A 299 -16.13 7.50 -25.31
N ILE A 300 -17.13 7.97 -24.56
CA ILE A 300 -18.38 7.24 -24.37
C ILE A 300 -19.07 6.99 -25.71
N ARG A 301 -19.18 8.01 -26.57
CA ARG A 301 -19.81 7.89 -27.90
C ARG A 301 -19.09 6.85 -28.77
N VAL A 302 -17.76 6.90 -28.82
CA VAL A 302 -16.94 5.97 -29.61
C VAL A 302 -17.07 4.55 -29.06
N ILE A 303 -16.98 4.36 -27.74
CA ILE A 303 -17.10 3.02 -27.11
C ILE A 303 -18.49 2.43 -27.37
N VAL A 304 -19.56 3.20 -27.14
CA VAL A 304 -20.93 2.71 -27.34
C VAL A 304 -21.21 2.45 -28.82
N GLY A 305 -20.69 3.29 -29.73
CA GLY A 305 -20.85 3.10 -31.17
C GLY A 305 -20.10 1.88 -31.73
N GLN A 306 -18.89 1.59 -31.24
CA GLN A 306 -18.06 0.49 -31.76
C GLN A 306 -18.24 -0.84 -31.01
N GLU A 307 -18.51 -0.79 -29.70
CA GLU A 307 -18.50 -1.96 -28.82
C GLU A 307 -19.83 -2.20 -28.10
N GLY A 308 -20.79 -1.28 -28.28
CA GLY A 308 -22.05 -1.27 -27.55
C GLY A 308 -21.89 -0.92 -26.07
N LEU A 309 -23.01 -0.95 -25.33
CA LEU A 309 -23.03 -0.66 -23.89
C LEU A 309 -22.15 -1.63 -23.08
N ARG A 310 -21.98 -2.87 -23.55
CA ARG A 310 -21.10 -3.86 -22.90
C ARG A 310 -19.63 -3.42 -22.90
N GLY A 311 -19.21 -2.57 -23.84
CA GLY A 311 -17.86 -1.99 -23.88
C GLY A 311 -17.53 -1.13 -22.65
N LEU A 312 -18.52 -0.56 -21.98
CA LEU A 312 -18.33 0.20 -20.74
C LEU A 312 -18.17 -0.68 -19.49
N TYR A 313 -18.35 -2.00 -19.62
CA TYR A 313 -18.31 -2.98 -18.54
C TYR A 313 -17.22 -4.05 -18.71
N LYS A 314 -16.30 -3.85 -19.66
CA LYS A 314 -15.21 -4.81 -19.92
C LYS A 314 -14.35 -5.04 -18.68
N GLY A 315 -14.17 -6.31 -18.31
CA GLY A 315 -13.34 -6.68 -17.15
C GLY A 315 -14.05 -6.55 -15.80
N ILE A 316 -15.37 -6.32 -15.75
CA ILE A 316 -16.10 -6.24 -14.47
C ILE A 316 -16.03 -7.55 -13.69
N VAL A 317 -16.13 -8.70 -14.38
CA VAL A 317 -16.07 -10.03 -13.76
C VAL A 317 -14.75 -10.26 -13.02
N PRO A 318 -13.55 -10.17 -13.66
CA PRO A 318 -12.30 -10.32 -12.92
C PRO A 318 -12.11 -9.25 -11.84
N ASN A 319 -12.70 -8.05 -12.01
CA ASN A 319 -12.67 -7.02 -10.96
C ASN A 319 -13.48 -7.39 -9.72
N LEU A 320 -14.62 -8.06 -9.87
CA LEU A 320 -15.43 -8.53 -8.75
C LEU A 320 -14.81 -9.78 -8.12
N LEU A 321 -14.33 -10.73 -8.93
CA LEU A 321 -13.72 -11.98 -8.46
C LEU A 321 -12.48 -11.74 -7.59
N LYS A 322 -11.70 -10.69 -7.85
CA LYS A 322 -10.50 -10.40 -7.05
C LYS A 322 -10.79 -9.86 -5.65
N VAL A 323 -12.02 -9.39 -5.36
CA VAL A 323 -12.31 -8.71 -4.09
C VAL A 323 -12.11 -9.64 -2.90
N ALA A 324 -12.73 -10.83 -2.92
CA ALA A 324 -12.63 -11.77 -1.82
C ALA A 324 -11.20 -12.29 -1.57
N PRO A 325 -10.44 -12.76 -2.58
CA PRO A 325 -9.03 -13.15 -2.39
C PRO A 325 -8.15 -12.00 -1.90
N SER A 326 -8.39 -10.76 -2.38
CA SER A 326 -7.65 -9.58 -1.93
C SER A 326 -7.87 -9.32 -0.43
N MET A 327 -9.12 -9.39 0.02
CA MET A 327 -9.48 -9.16 1.42
C MET A 327 -8.94 -10.26 2.32
N ALA A 328 -9.13 -11.53 1.94
CA ALA A 328 -8.66 -12.68 2.71
C ALA A 328 -7.14 -12.67 2.89
N SER A 329 -6.39 -12.48 1.79
CA SER A 329 -4.92 -12.44 1.84
C SER A 329 -4.39 -11.22 2.60
N SER A 330 -5.02 -10.05 2.44
CA SER A 330 -4.63 -8.86 3.20
C SER A 330 -4.85 -9.05 4.71
N TRP A 331 -6.00 -9.58 5.11
CA TRP A 331 -6.33 -9.74 6.53
C TRP A 331 -5.41 -10.77 7.19
N LEU A 332 -5.27 -11.95 6.58
CA LEU A 332 -4.35 -12.99 7.07
C LEU A 332 -2.92 -12.49 7.17
N SER A 333 -2.42 -11.81 6.13
CA SER A 333 -1.07 -11.27 6.12
C SER A 333 -0.88 -10.17 7.16
N PHE A 334 -1.90 -9.35 7.42
CA PHE A 334 -1.85 -8.32 8.44
C PHE A 334 -1.73 -8.94 9.83
N GLU A 335 -2.57 -9.92 10.16
CA GLU A 335 -2.54 -10.59 11.47
C GLU A 335 -1.23 -11.31 11.69
N MET A 336 -0.81 -12.16 10.74
CA MET A 336 0.46 -12.89 10.84
C MET A 336 1.66 -11.95 11.02
N THR A 337 1.70 -10.85 10.25
CA THR A 337 2.83 -9.91 10.33
C THR A 337 2.77 -9.12 11.64
N ARG A 338 1.61 -8.61 12.03
CA ARG A 338 1.45 -7.86 13.27
C ARG A 338 1.85 -8.73 14.46
N ASP A 339 1.30 -9.94 14.54
CA ASP A 339 1.51 -10.84 15.67
C ASP A 339 2.97 -11.26 15.76
N PHE A 340 3.61 -11.57 14.62
CA PHE A 340 5.06 -11.80 14.55
C PHE A 340 5.87 -10.62 15.07
N LEU A 341 5.61 -9.40 14.59
CA LEU A 341 6.37 -8.21 15.00
C LEU A 341 6.13 -7.84 16.47
N THR A 342 4.91 -8.01 16.99
CA THR A 342 4.61 -7.76 18.40
C THR A 342 5.15 -8.85 19.33
N GLY A 343 5.30 -10.08 18.83
CA GLY A 343 5.91 -11.20 19.56
C GLY A 343 7.43 -11.12 19.67
N LEU A 344 8.09 -10.20 18.95
CA LEU A 344 9.53 -9.93 19.07
C LEU A 344 9.90 -9.10 20.31
N LYS A 345 8.92 -8.72 21.15
CA LYS A 345 9.19 -8.04 22.43
C LYS A 345 10.12 -8.93 23.28
N PRO A 346 11.29 -8.42 23.71
CA PRO A 346 12.12 -9.18 24.64
C PRO A 346 11.33 -9.37 25.95
N GLU A 347 11.24 -10.62 26.42
CA GLU A 347 10.77 -10.89 27.78
C GLU A 347 11.73 -10.18 28.74
N VAL A 348 11.21 -9.20 29.47
CA VAL A 348 11.93 -8.65 30.62
C VAL A 348 11.92 -9.75 31.67
N SER A 349 13.04 -10.47 31.80
CA SER A 349 13.23 -11.46 32.86
C SER A 349 13.00 -10.78 34.22
N PRO A 350 12.08 -11.26 35.06
CA PRO A 350 11.82 -10.68 36.39
C PRO A 350 12.96 -10.83 37.41
N ALA A 351 14.15 -11.29 37.02
CA ALA A 351 15.24 -11.66 37.92
C ALA A 351 16.25 -10.52 38.23
N ALA A 352 15.82 -9.26 38.16
CA ALA A 352 16.66 -8.11 38.53
C ALA A 352 15.84 -7.03 39.26
N LEU A 353 15.37 -7.36 40.47
CA LEU A 353 14.97 -6.41 41.50
C LEU A 353 15.66 -6.76 42.81
#